data_AF-A0A6N2I7H1-F1
#
_entry.id   AF-A0A6N2I7H1-F1
#
_cell.length_a   1.000
_cell.length_b   1.000
_cell.length_c   1.000
_cell.angle_alpha   90.00
_cell.angle_beta   90.00
_cell.angle_gamma   90.00
#
_symmetry.space_group_name_H-M   'P 1'
#
loop_
_entity.id
_entity.type
_entity.pdbx_description
1 polymer ?
#
loop_
_entity_poly.entity_id
_entity_poly.type
_entity_poly.pdbx_seq_one_letter_code
_entity_poly.pdbx_strand_id
1 'polypeptide(L)'
;MVHGAVDTAAAAGRRQSAGEGIGEAERARDELGDALGAAGVKLPSLSLDAASCAGTAPRVLIDLGRCNVATARALATALRREVGR
;
A
#
# COMPACT_ATOMS: atom_id res chain seq x y z
N MET A 1 5.30 0.89 -45.66
CA MET A 1 3.98 1.08 -45.02
C MET A 1 3.98 0.27 -43.74
N VAL A 2 3.95 0.99 -42.62
CA VAL A 2 3.75 0.65 -41.19
C VAL A 2 4.15 -0.73 -40.63
N HIS A 3 5.05 -0.67 -39.64
CA HIS A 3 5.31 -1.67 -38.59
C HIS A 3 4.10 -1.81 -37.64
N GLY A 4 3.91 -3.00 -37.05
CA GLY A 4 3.34 -3.11 -35.70
C GLY A 4 2.24 -4.15 -35.52
N ALA A 5 2.63 -5.41 -35.33
CA ALA A 5 1.76 -6.47 -34.81
C ALA A 5 2.48 -7.28 -33.73
N VAL A 6 3.00 -6.60 -32.71
CA VAL A 6 3.46 -7.20 -31.45
C VAL A 6 3.05 -6.24 -30.35
N ASP A 7 2.07 -6.58 -29.48
CA ASP A 7 1.97 -6.05 -28.09
C ASP A 7 0.67 -6.37 -27.30
N THR A 8 -0.28 -7.14 -27.82
CA THR A 8 -1.54 -7.41 -27.07
C THR A 8 -1.37 -8.39 -25.89
N ALA A 9 -0.48 -9.37 -25.99
CA ALA A 9 -0.25 -10.35 -24.91
C ALA A 9 0.53 -9.76 -23.71
N ALA A 10 1.49 -8.88 -23.96
CA ALA A 10 2.27 -8.22 -22.91
C ALA A 10 1.42 -7.23 -22.09
N ALA A 11 0.42 -6.59 -22.71
CA ALA A 11 -0.52 -5.70 -22.02
C ALA A 11 -1.47 -6.45 -21.07
N ALA A 12 -1.87 -7.68 -21.42
CA ALA A 12 -2.72 -8.53 -20.57
C ALA A 12 -1.95 -9.04 -19.33
N GLY A 13 -0.71 -9.50 -19.51
CA GLY A 13 0.17 -9.91 -18.40
C GLY A 13 0.47 -8.78 -17.43
N ARG A 14 0.71 -7.55 -17.92
CA ARG A 14 0.90 -6.37 -17.07
C ARG A 14 -0.34 -5.99 -16.26
N ARG A 15 -1.55 -6.18 -16.81
CA ARG A 15 -2.80 -5.91 -16.08
C ARG A 15 -3.06 -6.93 -14.98
N GLN A 16 -2.76 -8.20 -15.24
CA GLN A 16 -2.88 -9.27 -14.25
C GLN A 16 -1.90 -9.06 -13.08
N SER A 17 -0.63 -8.78 -13.38
CA SER A 17 0.37 -8.48 -12.33
C SER A 17 0.04 -7.21 -11.54
N ALA A 18 -0.54 -6.20 -12.18
CA ALA A 18 -0.98 -4.99 -11.50
C ALA A 18 -2.18 -5.28 -10.56
N GLY A 19 -3.14 -6.10 -10.99
CA GLY A 19 -4.27 -6.52 -10.16
C GLY A 19 -3.85 -7.36 -8.94
N GLU A 20 -2.89 -8.27 -9.11
CA GLU A 20 -2.29 -9.04 -8.00
C GLU A 20 -1.54 -8.11 -7.02
N GLY A 21 -0.83 -7.10 -7.52
CA GLY A 21 -0.15 -6.10 -6.71
C GLY A 21 -1.10 -5.22 -5.88
N ILE A 22 -2.27 -4.86 -6.44
CA ILE A 22 -3.30 -4.11 -5.71
C ILE A 22 -3.89 -4.97 -4.58
N GLY A 23 -4.30 -6.20 -4.88
CA GLY A 23 -4.89 -7.09 -3.86
C GLY A 23 -3.91 -7.42 -2.72
N GLU A 24 -2.62 -7.57 -3.02
CA GLU A 24 -1.59 -7.73 -1.98
C GLU A 24 -1.43 -6.47 -1.13
N ALA A 25 -1.42 -5.29 -1.76
CA ALA A 25 -1.32 -4.04 -1.04
C ALA A 25 -2.56 -3.76 -0.16
N GLU A 26 -3.76 -4.13 -0.61
CA GLU A 26 -4.99 -4.06 0.19
C GLU A 26 -4.90 -4.92 1.44
N ARG A 27 -4.46 -6.18 1.31
CA ARG A 27 -4.24 -7.08 2.46
C ARG A 27 -3.23 -6.48 3.44
N ALA A 28 -2.08 -6.03 2.95
CA ALA A 28 -1.06 -5.40 3.79
C ALA A 28 -1.57 -4.12 4.47
N ARG A 29 -2.45 -3.34 3.80
CA ARG A 29 -3.09 -2.15 4.37
C ARG A 29 -4.05 -2.52 5.50
N ASP A 30 -4.85 -3.57 5.32
CA ASP A 30 -5.79 -4.06 6.33
C ASP A 30 -5.05 -4.62 7.55
N GLU A 31 -4.03 -5.47 7.33
CA GLU A 31 -3.17 -6.00 8.39
C GLU A 31 -2.50 -4.88 9.21
N LEU A 32 -1.99 -3.86 8.52
CA LEU A 32 -1.44 -2.68 9.18
C LEU A 32 -2.50 -1.93 9.97
N GLY A 33 -3.70 -1.75 9.41
CA GLY A 33 -4.84 -1.12 10.08
C GLY A 33 -5.24 -1.83 11.37
N ASP A 34 -5.31 -3.15 11.34
CA ASP A 34 -5.62 -3.99 12.50
C ASP A 34 -4.53 -3.91 13.57
N ALA A 35 -3.25 -3.98 13.18
CA ALA A 35 -2.13 -3.84 14.09
C ALA A 35 -2.11 -2.47 14.78
N LEU A 36 -2.37 -1.40 14.02
CA LEU A 36 -2.52 -0.05 14.57
C LEU A 36 -3.70 0.04 15.54
N GLY A 37 -4.84 -0.56 15.18
CA GLY A 37 -6.02 -0.64 16.03
C GLY A 37 -5.73 -1.35 17.36
N ALA A 38 -5.03 -2.48 17.33
CA ALA A 38 -4.60 -3.22 18.52
C ALA A 38 -3.65 -2.39 19.40
N ALA A 39 -2.85 -1.51 18.80
CA ALA A 39 -1.99 -0.55 19.51
C ALA A 39 -2.73 0.72 20.01
N GLY A 40 -4.04 0.85 19.76
CA GLY A 40 -4.83 2.02 20.13
C GLY A 40 -4.62 3.23 19.21
N VAL A 41 -4.05 3.02 18.02
CA VAL A 41 -3.76 4.05 17.02
C VAL A 41 -4.79 3.96 15.89
N LYS A 42 -5.39 5.10 15.52
CA LYS A 42 -6.22 5.19 14.30
C LYS A 42 -5.64 6.22 13.35
N LEU A 43 -5.41 5.80 12.10
CA LEU A 43 -5.04 6.68 11.00
C LEU A 43 -6.24 6.81 10.05
N PRO A 44 -6.94 7.96 10.03
CA PRO A 44 -8.15 8.12 9.22
C PRO A 44 -7.87 8.12 7.71
N SER A 45 -6.61 8.29 7.31
CA SER A 45 -6.15 8.37 5.91
C SER A 45 -5.52 7.08 5.40
N LEU A 46 -5.46 6.01 6.20
CA LEU A 46 -4.78 4.78 5.80
C LEU A 46 -5.44 4.17 4.56
N SER A 47 -4.74 4.20 3.43
CA SER A 47 -5.27 3.84 2.11
C SER A 47 -4.15 3.39 1.17
N LEU A 48 -4.49 3.06 -0.08
CA LEU A 48 -3.48 2.87 -1.11
C LEU A 48 -3.22 4.20 -1.82
N ASP A 49 -1.97 4.44 -2.21
CA ASP A 49 -1.62 5.60 -3.02
C ASP A 49 -2.22 5.46 -4.43
N ALA A 50 -3.16 6.35 -4.77
CA ALA A 50 -3.91 6.26 -6.02
C ALA A 50 -3.01 6.41 -7.27
N ALA A 51 -1.91 7.17 -7.17
CA ALA A 51 -0.98 7.35 -8.27
C ALA A 51 -0.22 6.04 -8.58
N SER A 52 0.17 5.29 -7.55
CA SER A 52 0.79 3.97 -7.70
C SER A 52 -0.17 2.93 -8.26
N CYS A 53 -1.47 2.99 -7.91
CA CYS A 53 -2.50 2.09 -8.44
C CYS A 53 -2.84 2.37 -9.93
N ALA A 54 -2.83 3.64 -10.34
CA ALA A 54 -3.17 4.05 -11.70
C ALA A 54 -1.95 4.09 -12.65
N GLY A 55 -0.74 4.13 -12.11
CA GLY A 55 0.50 4.29 -12.85
C GLY A 55 1.14 2.98 -13.32
N THR A 56 2.30 3.10 -13.96
CA THR A 56 3.20 1.99 -14.29
C THR A 56 4.23 1.72 -13.17
N ALA A 57 3.93 2.20 -11.95
CA ALA A 57 4.79 1.98 -10.81
C ALA A 57 5.01 0.48 -10.60
N PRO A 58 6.25 0.04 -10.31
CA PRO A 58 6.54 -1.38 -10.17
C PRO A 58 5.90 -2.00 -8.93
N ARG A 59 5.42 -1.19 -7.98
CA ARG A 59 4.76 -1.61 -6.74
C ARG A 59 3.69 -0.60 -6.35
N VAL A 60 2.57 -1.11 -5.86
CA VAL A 60 1.53 -0.32 -5.20
C VAL A 60 2.04 0.12 -3.83
N LEU A 61 1.80 1.38 -3.48
CA LEU A 61 2.21 1.95 -2.21
C LEU A 61 1.01 2.10 -1.27
N ILE A 62 1.27 1.99 0.03
CA ILE A 62 0.29 2.28 1.07
C ILE A 62 0.51 3.74 1.50
N ASP A 63 -0.53 4.56 1.41
CA ASP A 63 -0.56 5.91 1.95
C ASP A 63 -0.99 5.87 3.43
N LEU A 64 -0.09 6.32 4.30
CA LEU A 64 -0.32 6.42 5.74
C LEU A 64 -0.96 7.77 6.12
N GLY A 65 -0.85 8.77 5.25
CA GLY A 65 -1.24 10.16 5.45
C GLY A 65 -0.57 10.85 6.64
N ARG A 66 -1.23 11.89 7.16
CA ARG A 66 -0.71 12.72 8.26
C ARG A 66 -1.29 12.28 9.59
N CYS A 67 -0.45 12.27 10.62
CA CYS A 67 -0.87 12.03 12.00
C CYS A 67 -0.60 13.26 12.88
N ASN A 68 -1.36 13.41 13.97
CA ASN A 68 -1.10 14.44 14.97
C ASN A 68 -0.02 13.99 15.97
N VAL A 69 0.44 14.91 16.84
CA VAL A 69 1.51 14.63 17.82
C VAL A 69 1.16 13.47 18.76
N ALA A 70 -0.11 13.36 19.20
CA ALA A 70 -0.54 12.29 20.08
C ALA A 70 -0.46 10.92 19.38
N THR A 71 -0.97 10.83 18.16
CA THR A 71 -0.89 9.64 17.30
C THR A 71 0.58 9.26 17.01
N ALA A 72 1.44 10.23 16.68
CA ALA A 72 2.86 9.99 16.43
C ALA A 72 3.59 9.40 17.65
N ARG A 73 3.27 9.89 18.86
CA ARG A 73 3.83 9.34 20.10
C ARG A 73 3.33 7.92 20.39
N ALA A 74 2.04 7.66 20.18
CA ALA A 74 1.46 6.34 20.36
C ALA A 74 2.10 5.31 19.40
N LEU A 75 2.25 5.67 18.12
CA LEU A 75 2.98 4.89 17.13
C LEU A 75 4.40 4.56 17.59
N ALA A 76 5.16 5.58 18.01
CA ALA A 76 6.54 5.39 18.43
C ALA A 76 6.66 4.44 19.64
N THR A 77 5.69 4.50 20.57
CA THR A 77 5.64 3.58 21.72
C THR A 77 5.29 2.16 21.28
N ALA A 78 4.29 1.99 20.42
CA ALA A 78 3.90 0.68 19.91
C ALA A 78 5.06 -0.02 19.19
N LEU A 79 5.75 0.69 18.28
CA LEU A 79 6.89 0.15 17.54
C LEU A 79 8.06 -0.25 18.45
N ARG A 80 8.34 0.53 19.50
CA ARG A 80 9.41 0.19 20.45
C ARG A 80 9.11 -1.05 21.31
N ARG A 81 7.83 -1.36 21.55
CA ARG A 81 7.46 -2.54 22.34
C ARG A 81 7.74 -3.85 21.60
N GLU A 82 7.66 -3.84 20.29
CA GLU A 82 7.97 -5.02 19.45
C GLU A 82 9.48 -5.20 19.22
N VAL A 83 10.26 -4.12 19.14
CA VAL A 83 11.73 -4.20 18.96
C VAL A 83 12.46 -4.72 20.22
N GLY A 84 11.78 -4.78 21.37
CA GLY A 84 12.32 -5.28 22.64
C GLY A 84 11.86 -6.70 23.03
N ARG A 85 11.15 -7.41 22.15
CA ARG A 85 10.67 -8.78 22.35
C ARG A 85 11.47 -9.77 21.49
#